data_AF-A0A3B9QIM0-F1
#
_entry.id   AF-A0A3B9QIM0-F1
#
_cell.length_a   1.000
_cell.length_b   1.000
_cell.length_c   1.000
_cell.angle_alpha   90.00
_cell.angle_beta   90.00
_cell.angle_gamma   90.00
#
_symmetry.space_group_name_H-M   'P 1'
#
loop_
_entity.id
_entity.type
_entity.pdbx_description
1 polymer ?
#
loop_
_entity_poly.entity_id
_entity_poly.type
_entity_poly.pdbx_seq_one_letter_code
_entity_poly.pdbx_strand_id
1 'polypeptide(L)'
;MSLLEAASEHDALERLHELGCTDGLPVVIPTAERVARMVLSTGYEPDLVLGVMGPLHGAATIEKVCAAAVMAGCLPDHIPVVVAAVQAVCQPEFDLTEMQATTHCTAPLMIVCGPARHACGGI
;
A
#
# COMPACT_ATOMS: atom_id res chain seq x y z
N MET A 1 -10.26 -2.55 12.62
CA MET A 1 -9.26 -1.54 13.05
C MET A 1 -9.99 -0.40 13.75
N SER A 2 -9.44 0.17 14.81
CA SER A 2 -9.98 1.40 15.40
C SER A 2 -9.56 2.59 14.53
N LEU A 3 -10.49 3.49 14.21
CA LEU A 3 -10.17 4.73 13.52
C LEU A 3 -9.42 5.68 14.47
N LEU A 4 -8.53 6.49 13.90
CA LEU A 4 -7.92 7.63 14.57
C LEU A 4 -8.72 8.89 14.22
N GLU A 5 -8.78 9.83 15.16
CA GLU A 5 -9.47 11.11 14.99
C GLU A 5 -8.48 12.27 15.14
N ALA A 6 -8.72 13.35 14.41
CA ALA A 6 -7.95 14.59 14.45
C ALA A 6 -8.86 15.77 14.09
N ALA A 7 -8.56 16.96 14.61
CA ALA A 7 -9.37 18.17 14.37
C ALA A 7 -9.18 18.76 12.97
N SER A 8 -8.06 18.48 12.32
CA SER A 8 -7.74 18.92 10.96
C SER A 8 -6.85 17.91 10.23
N GLU A 9 -6.69 18.05 8.90
CA GLU A 9 -5.74 17.22 8.13
C GLU A 9 -4.29 17.48 8.57
N HIS A 10 -3.95 18.70 9.00
CA HIS A 10 -2.63 19.00 9.53
C HIS A 10 -2.37 18.23 10.84
N ASP A 11 -3.31 18.27 11.79
CA ASP A 11 -3.19 17.52 13.04
C ASP A 11 -3.16 16.01 12.79
N ALA A 12 -3.90 15.52 11.79
CA ALA A 12 -3.85 14.11 11.38
C ALA A 12 -2.47 13.73 10.84
N LEU A 13 -1.86 14.60 10.03
CA LEU A 13 -0.52 14.38 9.49
C LEU A 13 0.53 14.32 10.60
N GLU A 14 0.54 15.32 11.48
CA GLU A 14 1.45 15.35 12.64
C GLU A 14 1.26 14.11 13.50
N ARG A 15 0.01 13.69 13.73
CA ARG A 15 -0.28 12.49 14.51
C ARG A 15 0.23 11.20 13.87
N LEU A 16 0.09 11.05 12.55
CA LEU A 16 0.64 9.90 11.82
C LEU A 16 2.17 9.88 11.87
N HIS A 17 2.80 11.07 11.82
CA HIS A 17 4.24 11.21 11.96
C HIS A 17 4.73 10.81 13.37
N GLU A 18 4.08 11.34 14.42
CA GLU A 18 4.39 11.00 15.83
C GLU A 18 4.26 9.49 16.11
N LEU A 19 3.29 8.83 15.49
CA LEU A 19 3.07 7.39 15.63
C LEU A 19 4.03 6.54 14.79
N GLY A 20 4.93 7.15 14.00
CA GLY A 20 5.85 6.44 13.11
C GLY A 20 5.14 5.71 11.97
N CYS A 21 3.96 6.18 11.56
CA CYS A 21 3.18 5.59 10.46
C CYS A 21 3.60 6.12 9.09
N THR A 22 4.49 7.11 9.02
CA THR A 22 5.09 7.59 7.78
C THR A 22 6.56 7.21 7.72
N ASP A 23 7.15 7.30 6.53
CA ASP A 23 8.59 7.12 6.28
C ASP A 23 9.43 8.37 6.63
N GLY A 24 8.82 9.34 7.32
CA GLY A 24 9.39 10.66 7.59
C GLY A 24 8.94 11.73 6.58
N LEU A 25 8.28 11.36 5.48
CA LEU A 25 7.72 12.30 4.51
C LEU A 25 6.24 12.61 4.81
N PRO A 26 5.71 13.73 4.26
CA PRO A 26 4.28 14.00 4.27
C PRO A 26 3.49 12.95 3.48
N VAL A 27 2.31 12.57 3.98
CA VAL A 27 1.42 11.60 3.36
C VAL A 27 0.03 12.17 3.13
N VAL A 28 -0.72 11.60 2.20
CA VAL A 28 -2.16 11.88 2.09
C VAL A 28 -2.88 11.15 3.22
N ILE A 29 -3.75 11.84 3.96
CA ILE A 29 -4.46 11.23 5.09
C ILE A 29 -5.38 10.11 4.58
N PRO A 30 -5.22 8.85 5.05
CA PRO A 30 -6.01 7.71 4.61
C PRO A 30 -7.36 7.68 5.34
N THR A 31 -8.21 8.67 5.06
CA THR A 31 -9.56 8.71 5.63
C THR A 31 -10.36 7.48 5.21
N ALA A 32 -11.31 7.05 6.05
CA ALA A 32 -12.15 5.87 5.76
C ALA A 32 -12.81 5.95 4.38
N GLU A 33 -13.23 7.15 3.95
CA GLU A 33 -13.81 7.39 2.63
C GLU A 33 -12.79 7.22 1.49
N ARG A 34 -11.57 7.75 1.63
CA ARG A 34 -10.50 7.58 0.62
C ARG A 34 -10.09 6.12 0.50
N VAL A 35 -9.95 5.41 1.63
CA VAL A 35 -9.62 3.98 1.64
C VAL A 35 -10.75 3.15 1.04
N ALA A 36 -12.00 3.40 1.40
CA ALA A 36 -13.15 2.69 0.83
C ALA A 36 -13.24 2.84 -0.70
N ARG A 37 -13.03 4.06 -1.22
CA ARG A 37 -12.96 4.30 -2.68
C ARG A 37 -11.81 3.55 -3.34
N MET A 38 -10.66 3.51 -2.68
CA MET A 38 -9.50 2.78 -3.17
C MET A 38 -9.77 1.27 -3.23
N VAL A 39 -10.34 0.70 -2.16
CA VAL A 39 -10.74 -0.71 -2.09
C VAL A 39 -11.71 -1.07 -3.21
N LEU A 40 -12.75 -0.26 -3.43
CA LEU A 40 -13.74 -0.49 -4.50
C LEU A 40 -13.08 -0.57 -5.89
N SER A 41 -11.99 0.18 -6.10
CA SER A 41 -11.27 0.21 -7.38
C SER A 41 -10.41 -1.04 -7.61
N THR A 42 -10.18 -1.85 -6.58
CA THR A 42 -9.47 -3.13 -6.70
C THR A 42 -10.36 -4.26 -7.24
N GLY A 43 -11.68 -4.18 -7.02
CA GLY A 43 -12.62 -5.28 -7.30
C GLY A 43 -12.55 -6.46 -6.33
N TYR A 44 -11.79 -6.37 -5.25
CA TYR A 44 -11.67 -7.40 -4.21
C TYR A 44 -12.35 -6.99 -2.90
N GLU A 45 -12.67 -7.99 -2.08
CA GLU A 45 -13.14 -7.78 -0.70
C GLU A 45 -12.02 -7.20 0.18
N PRO A 46 -12.34 -6.29 1.13
CA PRO A 46 -11.35 -5.58 1.94
C PRO A 46 -10.48 -6.50 2.83
N ASP A 47 -11.05 -7.62 3.27
CA ASP A 47 -10.41 -8.61 4.15
C ASP A 47 -9.62 -9.69 3.40
N LEU A 48 -9.69 -9.71 2.06
CA LEU A 48 -8.88 -10.61 1.24
C LEU A 48 -7.40 -10.39 1.53
N VAL A 49 -6.70 -11.46 1.90
CA VAL A 49 -5.26 -11.47 2.17
C VAL A 49 -4.51 -11.80 0.89
N LEU A 50 -3.69 -10.87 0.40
CA LEU A 50 -2.83 -11.07 -0.77
C LEU A 50 -1.61 -11.95 -0.45
N GLY A 51 -1.19 -11.94 0.81
CA GLY A 51 -0.08 -12.73 1.30
C GLY A 51 0.36 -12.31 2.70
N VAL A 52 1.38 -12.99 3.22
CA VAL A 52 2.05 -12.63 4.47
C VAL A 52 3.33 -11.88 4.10
N MET A 53 3.42 -10.62 4.49
CA MET A 53 4.50 -9.73 4.09
C MET A 53 5.59 -9.68 5.17
N GLY A 54 6.80 -10.10 4.79
CA GLY A 54 8.01 -9.91 5.58
C GLY A 54 8.41 -8.44 5.70
N PRO A 55 9.31 -8.09 6.64
CA PRO A 55 9.95 -8.97 7.62
C PRO A 55 9.11 -9.17 8.90
N LEU A 56 8.07 -8.37 9.10
CA LEU A 56 7.19 -8.46 10.28
C LEU A 56 6.08 -9.52 10.16
N HIS A 57 6.01 -10.21 9.02
CA HIS A 57 5.06 -11.29 8.74
C HIS A 57 3.60 -10.89 8.98
N GLY A 58 3.26 -9.65 8.62
CA GLY A 58 1.90 -9.13 8.71
C GLY A 58 1.05 -9.61 7.52
N ALA A 59 -0.24 -9.87 7.77
CA ALA A 59 -1.19 -10.13 6.68
C ALA A 59 -1.41 -8.86 5.85
N ALA A 60 -1.07 -8.91 4.56
CA ALA A 60 -1.29 -7.86 3.57
C ALA A 60 -2.72 -7.97 3.02
N THR A 61 -3.69 -7.45 3.78
CA THR A 61 -5.08 -7.37 3.32
C THR A 61 -5.26 -6.26 2.28
N ILE A 62 -6.27 -6.39 1.43
CA ILE A 62 -6.66 -5.35 0.47
C ILE A 62 -6.84 -3.99 1.16
N GLU A 63 -7.54 -3.93 2.29
CA GLU A 63 -7.76 -2.69 3.03
C GLU A 63 -6.44 -2.02 3.47
N LYS A 64 -5.48 -2.80 4.00
CA LYS A 64 -4.18 -2.27 4.44
C LYS A 64 -3.34 -1.78 3.27
N VAL A 65 -3.32 -2.53 2.16
CA VAL A 65 -2.62 -2.14 0.93
C VAL A 65 -3.23 -0.86 0.37
N CYS A 66 -4.56 -0.75 0.37
CA CYS A 66 -5.26 0.45 -0.08
C CYS A 66 -4.98 1.65 0.83
N ALA A 67 -4.92 1.46 2.16
CA ALA A 67 -4.54 2.52 3.09
C ALA A 67 -3.12 3.03 2.81
N ALA A 68 -2.15 2.13 2.66
CA ALA A 68 -0.78 2.50 2.30
C ALA A 68 -0.69 3.19 0.92
N ALA A 69 -1.44 2.70 -0.06
CA ALA A 69 -1.51 3.31 -1.39
C ALA A 69 -2.12 4.72 -1.36
N VAL A 70 -3.19 4.93 -0.59
CA VAL A 70 -3.74 6.27 -0.36
C VAL A 70 -2.69 7.17 0.28
N MET A 71 -2.00 6.71 1.34
CA MET A 71 -0.93 7.48 2.00
C MET A 71 0.16 7.92 1.03
N ALA A 72 0.54 7.04 0.10
CA ALA A 72 1.51 7.31 -0.96
C ALA A 72 0.98 8.21 -2.10
N GLY A 73 -0.30 8.61 -2.07
CA GLY A 73 -0.93 9.43 -3.12
C GLY A 73 -1.26 8.66 -4.39
N CYS A 74 -1.40 7.33 -4.31
CA CYS A 74 -1.78 6.49 -5.44
C CYS A 74 -3.15 6.88 -6.00
N LEU A 75 -3.29 6.87 -7.33
CA LEU A 75 -4.58 7.06 -7.98
C LEU A 75 -5.37 5.75 -7.98
N PRO A 76 -6.71 5.79 -7.82
CA PRO A 76 -7.54 4.59 -7.88
C PRO A 76 -7.34 3.76 -9.14
N ASP A 77 -7.15 4.40 -10.30
CA ASP A 77 -6.94 3.70 -11.57
C ASP A 77 -5.62 2.90 -11.61
N HIS A 78 -4.66 3.20 -10.71
CA HIS A 78 -3.36 2.52 -10.63
C HIS A 78 -3.34 1.40 -9.59
N ILE A 79 -4.32 1.32 -8.69
CA ILE A 79 -4.32 0.33 -7.60
C ILE A 79 -4.24 -1.14 -8.07
N PRO A 80 -4.81 -1.55 -9.23
CA PRO A 80 -4.69 -2.94 -9.66
C PRO A 80 -3.23 -3.36 -9.90
N VAL A 81 -2.37 -2.43 -10.33
CA VAL A 81 -0.93 -2.68 -10.50
C VAL A 81 -0.25 -2.87 -9.15
N VAL A 82 -0.61 -2.07 -8.15
CA VAL A 82 -0.08 -2.20 -6.78
C VAL A 82 -0.52 -3.53 -6.16
N VAL A 83 -1.77 -3.92 -6.33
CA VAL A 83 -2.28 -5.22 -5.84
C VAL A 83 -1.50 -6.38 -6.47
N ALA A 84 -1.32 -6.36 -7.79
CA ALA A 84 -0.53 -7.37 -8.49
C ALA A 84 0.94 -7.39 -8.03
N ALA A 85 1.52 -6.20 -7.78
CA ALA A 85 2.88 -6.07 -7.26
C ALA A 85 3.01 -6.69 -5.87
N VAL A 86 2.08 -6.39 -4.96
CA VAL A 86 2.04 -6.95 -3.60
C VAL A 86 1.89 -8.47 -3.65
N GLN A 87 1.00 -9.00 -4.49
CA GLN A 87 0.85 -10.44 -4.69
C GLN A 87 2.16 -11.08 -5.15
N ALA A 88 2.88 -10.44 -6.09
CA ALA A 88 4.12 -10.96 -6.63
C ALA A 88 5.24 -10.98 -5.57
N VAL A 89 5.44 -9.89 -4.83
CA VAL A 89 6.50 -9.82 -3.80
C VAL A 89 6.19 -10.66 -2.57
N CYS A 90 4.91 -11.00 -2.33
CA CYS A 90 4.52 -11.91 -1.25
C CYS A 90 4.66 -13.40 -1.62
N GLN A 91 5.06 -13.74 -2.86
CA GLN A 91 5.33 -15.13 -3.22
C GLN A 91 6.56 -15.66 -2.45
N PRO A 92 6.51 -16.87 -1.88
CA PRO A 92 7.64 -17.45 -1.14
C PRO A 92 8.94 -17.48 -1.94
N GLU A 93 8.86 -17.68 -3.26
CA GLU A 93 10.00 -17.76 -4.17
C GLU A 93 10.75 -16.43 -4.31
N PHE A 94 10.10 -15.29 -4.05
CA PHE A 94 10.74 -13.98 -4.08
C PHE A 94 11.53 -13.68 -2.78
N ASP A 95 11.13 -14.30 -1.67
CA ASP A 95 11.71 -14.14 -0.33
C ASP A 95 11.92 -12.67 0.09
N LEU A 96 10.80 -11.94 0.20
CA LEU A 96 10.81 -10.53 0.59
C LEU A 96 11.44 -10.29 1.96
N THR A 97 11.36 -11.25 2.89
CA THR A 97 11.92 -11.11 4.24
C THR A 97 13.43 -10.93 4.17
N GLU A 98 14.13 -11.82 3.48
CA GLU A 98 15.58 -11.74 3.33
C GLU A 98 16.00 -10.50 2.55
N MET A 99 15.24 -10.15 1.50
CA MET A 99 15.49 -8.93 0.72
C MET A 99 15.38 -7.65 1.58
N GLN A 100 14.43 -7.58 2.51
CA GLN A 100 14.23 -6.43 3.41
C GLN A 100 15.20 -6.42 4.61
N ALA A 101 15.80 -7.56 4.95
CA ALA A 101 16.73 -7.69 6.08
C ALA A 101 18.19 -7.27 5.73
N THR A 102 18.47 -7.02 4.44
CA THR A 102 19.79 -6.56 4.00
C THR A 102 20.07 -5.11 4.43
N THR A 103 21.34 -4.79 4.68
CA THR A 103 21.81 -3.42 4.95
C THR A 103 22.07 -2.62 3.67
N HIS A 104 22.01 -3.25 2.50
CA HIS A 104 22.09 -2.58 1.21
C HIS A 104 20.75 -1.91 0.87
N CYS A 105 20.77 -0.74 0.24
CA CYS A 105 19.56 -0.16 -0.34
C CYS A 105 19.10 -1.00 -1.55
N THR A 106 18.24 -1.98 -1.32
CA THR A 106 17.66 -2.85 -2.34
C THR A 106 16.15 -2.63 -2.39
N ALA A 107 15.60 -2.52 -3.59
CA ALA A 107 14.17 -2.37 -3.81
C ALA A 107 13.71 -3.30 -4.95
N PRO A 108 12.48 -3.85 -4.90
CA PRO A 108 11.91 -4.60 -6.01
C PRO A 108 11.78 -3.70 -7.25
N LEU A 109 12.26 -4.18 -8.40
CA LEU A 109 11.96 -3.57 -9.69
C LEU A 109 10.66 -4.14 -10.23
N MET A 110 9.64 -3.30 -10.38
CA MET A 110 8.38 -3.69 -11.00
C MET A 110 8.40 -3.37 -12.49
N ILE A 111 8.16 -4.37 -13.34
CA ILE A 111 8.03 -4.21 -14.79
C ILE A 111 6.59 -4.56 -15.18
N VAL A 112 5.86 -3.58 -15.71
CA VAL A 112 4.46 -3.75 -16.13
C VAL A 112 4.39 -3.90 -17.65
N CYS A 113 3.87 -5.03 -18.10
CA CYS A 113 3.77 -5.37 -19.52
C CYS A 113 2.30 -5.52 -19.96
N GLY A 114 2.04 -5.30 -21.25
CA GLY A 114 0.74 -5.60 -21.85
C GLY A 114 -0.33 -4.53 -21.64
N PRO A 115 -1.63 -4.91 -21.63
CA PRO A 115 -2.76 -3.97 -21.59
C PRO A 115 -2.83 -3.09 -20.33
N ALA A 116 -2.29 -3.56 -19.20
CA ALA A 116 -2.31 -2.82 -17.94
C ALA A 116 -1.68 -1.42 -18.04
N ARG A 117 -0.66 -1.26 -18.89
CA ARG A 117 -0.01 0.04 -19.14
C ARG A 117 -0.96 1.11 -19.67
N HIS A 118 -1.99 0.69 -20.42
CA HIS A 118 -2.96 1.59 -21.04
C HIS A 118 -4.16 1.82 -20.13
N ALA A 119 -4.56 0.79 -19.38
CA ALA A 119 -5.68 0.87 -18.44
C ALA A 119 -5.40 1.85 -17.29
N CYS A 120 -4.14 1.95 -16.87
CA CYS A 120 -3.70 2.86 -15.79
C CYS A 120 -3.18 4.20 -16.32
N GLY A 121 -3.66 4.70 -17.48
CA GLY A 121 -3.39 6.08 -17.90
C GLY A 121 -1.94 6.41 -18.34
N GLY A 122 -1.11 5.41 -18.62
CA GLY A 122 0.31 5.61 -18.90
C GLY A 122 1.11 5.82 -17.62
N ILE A 123 1.38 4.72 -16.94
CA ILE A 123 2.46 4.60 -15.96
C ILE A 123 3.83 4.77 -16.62
#